data_AF-A0AAW2FQ21-F1
#
_entry.id   AF-A0AAW2FQ21-F1
#
_cell.length_a   1.000
_cell.length_b   1.000
_cell.length_c   1.000
_cell.angle_alpha   90.00
_cell.angle_beta   90.00
_cell.angle_gamma   90.00
#
_symmetry.space_group_name_H-M   'P 1'
#
loop_
_entity.id
_entity.type
_entity.pdbx_description
1 polymer ?
#
loop_
_entity_poly.entity_id
_entity_poly.type
_entity_poly.pdbx_seq_one_letter_code
_entity_poly.pdbx_strand_id
1 'polypeptide(L)'
;MLLDVLLPLNKSRPKNIATFTDYGVDQDEYFVPIFLYTSLMIVVGITILVATDTMHVSCTVHACGLFQIIGYEVENIISIARMGEQVNNIQRTKTGYERFTEKQIYQEYILCLKKHQLALE
;
A
#
# COMPACT_ATOMS: atom_id res chain seq x y z
N MET A 1 26.94 -17.85 26.78
CA MET A 1 27.09 -18.90 25.75
C MET A 1 27.75 -18.39 24.47
N LEU A 2 27.13 -17.55 23.63
CA LEU A 2 27.85 -16.98 22.45
C LEU A 2 28.91 -15.94 22.86
N LEU A 3 28.60 -15.09 23.83
CA LEU A 3 29.53 -14.09 24.38
C LEU A 3 30.73 -14.69 25.10
N ASP A 4 30.64 -15.94 25.57
CA ASP A 4 31.77 -16.60 26.24
C ASP A 4 32.75 -17.21 25.23
N VAL A 5 32.28 -17.48 24.00
CA VAL A 5 33.12 -17.88 22.86
C VAL A 5 33.78 -16.65 22.22
N LEU A 6 33.03 -15.55 22.07
CA LEU A 6 33.54 -14.33 21.43
C LEU A 6 34.35 -13.43 22.36
N LEU A 7 34.03 -13.40 23.66
CA LEU A 7 34.72 -12.57 24.65
C LEU A 7 34.78 -13.29 26.01
N PRO A 8 35.71 -14.24 26.19
CA PRO A 8 35.85 -14.98 27.43
C PRO A 8 36.33 -14.04 28.56
N LEU A 9 35.63 -14.06 29.69
CA LEU A 9 36.02 -13.33 30.90
C LEU A 9 36.59 -14.31 31.94
N ASN A 10 37.63 -13.90 32.67
CA ASN A 10 38.23 -14.68 33.76
C ASN A 10 37.33 -14.80 35.02
N LYS A 11 36.13 -14.22 34.98
CA LYS A 11 35.12 -14.27 36.07
C LYS A 11 33.79 -14.71 35.49
N SER A 12 32.98 -15.39 36.31
CA SER A 12 31.60 -15.75 35.96
C SER A 12 30.79 -14.49 35.64
N ARG A 13 30.13 -14.47 34.47
CA ARG A 13 29.33 -13.33 34.01
C ARG A 13 28.01 -13.30 34.80
N PRO A 14 27.57 -12.13 35.33
CA PRO A 14 26.30 -12.06 36.06
C PRO A 14 25.14 -12.43 35.13
N LYS A 15 24.34 -13.41 35.55
CA LYS A 15 23.12 -13.86 34.87
C LYS A 15 21.99 -12.89 35.24
N ASN A 16 21.78 -11.86 34.43
CA ASN A 16 20.65 -10.95 34.61
C ASN A 16 19.60 -11.21 33.53
N ILE A 17 18.37 -11.51 33.92
CA ILE A 17 17.24 -11.67 33.01
C ILE A 17 16.75 -10.27 32.65
N ALA A 18 16.48 -10.01 31.37
CA ALA A 18 16.05 -8.68 30.89
C ALA A 18 14.72 -8.21 31.50
N THR A 19 13.96 -9.12 32.11
CA THR A 19 12.65 -8.90 32.71
C THR A 19 12.67 -9.28 34.19
N PHE A 20 12.40 -8.31 35.07
CA PHE A 20 12.19 -8.53 36.51
C PHE A 20 10.77 -9.13 36.70
N THR A 21 10.62 -10.42 36.46
CA THR A 21 9.39 -11.16 36.73
C THR A 21 9.72 -12.34 37.61
N ASP A 22 8.97 -12.51 38.69
CA ASP A 22 9.03 -13.72 39.50
C ASP A 22 8.31 -14.84 38.73
N TYR A 23 9.10 -15.80 38.23
CA TYR A 23 8.59 -16.93 37.44
C TYR A 23 8.03 -18.05 38.33
N GLY A 24 8.07 -17.92 39.66
CA GLY A 24 7.61 -18.95 40.60
C GLY A 24 8.44 -20.24 40.56
N VAL A 25 9.59 -20.21 39.90
CA VAL A 25 10.56 -21.30 39.75
C VAL A 25 11.96 -20.78 40.03
N ASP A 26 12.88 -21.67 40.42
CA ASP A 26 14.28 -21.30 40.66
C ASP A 26 14.91 -20.74 39.36
N GLN A 27 15.22 -19.45 39.36
CA GLN A 27 15.77 -18.76 38.21
C GLN A 27 17.18 -19.22 37.85
N ASP A 28 17.94 -19.77 38.82
CA ASP A 28 19.30 -20.25 38.58
C ASP A 28 19.31 -21.61 37.89
N GLU A 29 18.34 -22.49 38.21
CA GLU A 29 18.14 -23.80 37.56
C GLU A 29 17.53 -23.65 36.16
N TYR A 30 16.54 -22.76 35.99
CA TYR A 30 15.78 -22.58 34.75
C TYR A 30 16.22 -21.36 33.92
N PHE A 31 17.42 -20.83 34.15
CA PHE A 31 17.90 -19.61 33.49
C PHE A 31 17.82 -19.65 31.95
N VAL A 32 18.29 -20.75 31.33
CA VAL A 32 18.35 -20.88 29.87
C VAL A 32 16.97 -20.88 29.21
N PRO A 33 16.00 -21.72 29.62
CA PRO A 33 14.66 -21.69 29.03
C PRO A 33 13.93 -20.37 29.29
N ILE A 34 14.06 -19.79 30.48
CA ILE A 34 13.45 -18.48 30.81
C ILE A 34 14.02 -17.38 29.91
N PHE A 35 15.34 -17.33 29.75
CA PHE A 35 16.02 -16.37 28.89
C PHE A 35 15.60 -16.51 27.41
N LEU A 36 15.51 -17.74 26.91
CA LEU A 36 15.09 -17.97 25.53
C LEU A 36 13.63 -17.56 25.31
N TYR A 37 12.73 -17.97 26.20
CA TYR A 37 11.31 -17.64 26.13
C TYR A 37 11.09 -16.13 26.17
N THR A 38 11.69 -15.42 27.13
CA THR A 38 11.58 -13.97 27.25
C THR A 38 12.13 -13.24 26.03
N SER A 39 13.27 -13.68 25.51
CA SER A 39 13.85 -13.12 24.28
C SER A 39 12.92 -13.28 23.08
N LEU A 40 12.33 -14.48 22.90
CA LEU A 40 11.37 -14.74 21.84
C LEU A 40 10.11 -13.88 21.98
N MET A 41 9.57 -13.77 23.19
CA MET A 41 8.39 -12.93 23.46
C MET A 41 8.65 -11.45 23.16
N ILE A 42 9.84 -10.94 23.49
CA ILE A 42 10.24 -9.56 23.15
C ILE A 42 10.31 -9.38 21.64
N VAL A 43 10.96 -10.30 20.91
CA VAL A 43 11.07 -10.23 19.44
C VAL A 43 9.69 -10.29 18.79
N VAL A 44 8.82 -11.19 19.23
CA VAL A 44 7.45 -11.31 18.75
C VAL A 44 6.66 -10.04 19.04
N GLY A 45 6.76 -9.50 20.25
CA GLY A 45 6.09 -8.25 20.64
C GLY A 45 6.51 -7.06 19.77
N ILE A 46 7.81 -6.88 19.54
CA ILE A 46 8.34 -5.84 18.64
C ILE A 46 7.84 -6.06 17.21
N THR A 47 7.83 -7.31 16.73
CA THR A 47 7.37 -7.64 15.38
C THR A 47 5.89 -7.29 15.20
N ILE A 48 5.05 -7.62 16.18
CA ILE A 48 3.61 -7.29 16.15
C ILE A 48 3.41 -5.77 16.16
N LEU A 49 4.15 -5.04 17.01
CA LEU A 49 4.07 -3.58 17.07
C LEU A 49 4.42 -2.96 15.72
N VAL A 50 5.56 -3.33 15.14
CA VAL A 50 6.02 -2.84 13.83
C VAL A 50 5.04 -3.21 12.71
N ALA A 51 4.52 -4.44 12.71
CA ALA A 51 3.54 -4.89 11.73
C ALA A 51 2.23 -4.10 11.82
N THR A 52 1.76 -3.85 13.04
CA THR A 52 0.54 -3.08 13.30
C THR A 52 0.71 -1.64 12.84
N ASP A 53 1.80 -0.97 13.22
CA ASP A 53 2.09 0.40 12.78
C ASP A 53 2.18 0.51 11.25
N THR A 54 2.88 -0.44 10.63
CA THR A 54 3.02 -0.49 9.17
C THR A 54 1.67 -0.69 8.47
N MET A 55 0.83 -1.58 9.00
CA MET A 55 -0.51 -1.82 8.47
C MET A 55 -1.38 -0.57 8.59
N HIS A 56 -1.37 0.11 9.75
CA HIS A 56 -2.10 1.35 9.95
C HIS A 56 -1.69 2.43 8.94
N VAL A 57 -0.38 2.67 8.80
CA VAL A 57 0.14 3.65 7.83
C VAL A 57 -0.27 3.29 6.40
N SER A 58 -0.13 2.02 6.02
CA SER A 58 -0.52 1.56 4.68
C SER A 58 -2.02 1.74 4.41
N CYS A 59 -2.89 1.40 5.37
CA CYS A 59 -4.33 1.59 5.26
C CYS A 59 -4.69 3.08 5.12
N THR A 60 -4.06 3.94 5.93
CA THR A 60 -4.28 5.39 5.86
C THR A 60 -3.85 5.96 4.51
N VAL A 61 -2.65 5.63 4.03
CA VAL A 61 -2.16 6.10 2.71
C VAL A 61 -3.07 5.62 1.58
N HIS A 62 -3.50 4.35 1.62
CA HIS A 62 -4.42 3.80 0.62
C HIS A 62 -5.77 4.54 0.63
N ALA A 63 -6.36 4.77 1.80
CA ALA A 63 -7.60 5.53 1.93
C ALA A 63 -7.46 6.97 1.43
N CYS A 64 -6.36 7.65 1.81
CA CYS A 64 -6.06 9.01 1.33
C CYS A 64 -5.92 9.06 -0.20
N GLY A 65 -5.24 8.09 -0.81
CA GLY A 65 -5.11 8.01 -2.26
C GLY A 65 -6.46 7.82 -2.95
N LEU A 66 -7.33 6.96 -2.40
CA LEU A 66 -8.68 6.78 -2.91
C LEU A 66 -9.52 8.06 -2.82
N PHE A 67 -9.46 8.77 -1.69
CA PHE A 67 -10.15 10.04 -1.52
C PHE A 67 -9.63 11.12 -2.48
N GLN A 68 -8.34 11.13 -2.79
CA GLN A 68 -7.77 12.06 -3.76
C GLN A 68 -8.30 11.80 -5.17
N ILE A 69 -8.37 10.53 -5.58
CA ILE A 69 -8.94 10.13 -6.89
C ILE A 69 -10.42 10.51 -6.97
N ILE A 70 -11.20 10.17 -5.94
CA ILE A 70 -12.62 10.54 -5.88
C ILE A 70 -12.79 12.06 -5.89
N GLY A 71 -11.94 12.79 -5.16
CA GLY A 71 -11.95 14.26 -5.15
C GLY A 71 -11.70 14.84 -6.54
N TYR A 72 -10.73 14.31 -7.28
CA TYR A 72 -10.46 14.72 -8.66
C TYR A 72 -11.64 14.44 -9.59
N GLU A 73 -12.26 13.27 -9.47
CA GLU A 73 -13.43 12.91 -10.29
C GLU A 73 -14.63 13.82 -10.00
N VAL A 74 -14.88 14.12 -8.71
CA VAL A 74 -15.94 15.05 -8.30
C VAL A 74 -15.66 16.46 -8.81
N GLU A 75 -14.43 16.95 -8.70
CA GLU A 75 -14.04 18.25 -9.25
C GLU A 75 -14.21 18.30 -10.77
N ASN A 76 -13.82 17.23 -11.47
CA ASN A 76 -14.02 17.08 -12.90
C ASN A 76 -15.51 17.13 -13.27
N ILE A 77 -16.37 16.36 -12.60
CA ILE A 77 -17.83 16.36 -12.83
C ILE A 77 -18.43 17.74 -12.56
N ILE A 78 -18.04 18.42 -11.48
CA ILE A 78 -18.50 19.78 -11.16
C ILE A 78 -18.04 20.76 -12.25
N SER A 79 -16.79 20.64 -12.71
CA SER A 79 -16.28 21.47 -13.81
C SER A 79 -17.06 21.24 -15.09
N ILE A 80 -17.39 19.99 -15.43
CA ILE A 80 -18.20 19.62 -16.58
C ILE A 80 -19.64 20.12 -16.42
N ALA A 81 -20.24 20.06 -15.23
CA ALA A 81 -21.59 20.59 -14.99
C ALA A 81 -21.65 22.11 -15.13
N ARG A 82 -20.66 22.84 -14.58
CA ARG A 82 -20.50 24.29 -14.76
C ARG A 82 -20.23 24.66 -16.23
N MET A 83 -19.39 23.87 -16.89
CA MET A 83 -19.18 23.98 -18.32
C MET A 83 -20.44 23.62 -19.08
N GLY A 84 -21.29 22.70 -18.62
CA GLY A 84 -22.58 22.33 -19.22
C GLY A 84 -23.60 23.45 -19.13
N GLU A 85 -23.59 24.21 -18.04
CA GLU A 85 -24.32 25.49 -17.93
C GLU A 85 -23.79 26.52 -18.94
N GLN A 86 -22.47 26.66 -19.07
CA GLN A 86 -21.87 27.51 -20.12
C GLN A 86 -22.05 26.93 -21.53
N VAL A 87 -22.12 25.61 -21.67
CA VAL A 87 -22.25 24.88 -22.92
C VAL A 87 -23.70 24.84 -23.32
N ASN A 88 -24.72 24.92 -22.49
CA ASN A 88 -26.05 25.28 -23.00
C ASN A 88 -26.03 26.66 -23.71
N ASN A 89 -25.07 27.54 -23.36
CA ASN A 89 -24.77 28.75 -24.11
C ASN A 89 -23.80 28.54 -25.31
N ILE A 90 -22.98 27.46 -25.37
CA ILE A 90 -21.99 27.12 -26.44
C ILE A 90 -22.42 25.92 -27.34
N GLN A 91 -23.41 25.12 -26.98
CA GLN A 91 -23.92 23.91 -27.62
C GLN A 91 -24.56 24.30 -28.96
N ARG A 92 -25.16 25.50 -29.03
CA ARG A 92 -25.57 26.13 -30.29
C ARG A 92 -24.43 26.25 -31.32
N THR A 93 -23.18 26.23 -30.87
CA THR A 93 -21.97 26.30 -31.71
C THR A 93 -21.16 24.99 -31.75
N LYS A 94 -21.25 24.08 -30.76
CA LYS A 94 -20.46 22.82 -30.66
C LYS A 94 -21.05 21.64 -31.45
N THR A 95 -22.37 21.60 -31.68
CA THR A 95 -23.04 20.52 -32.47
C THR A 95 -22.50 20.38 -33.90
N GLY A 96 -21.88 21.44 -34.44
CA GLY A 96 -21.21 21.41 -35.75
C GLY A 96 -19.86 20.69 -35.76
N TYR A 97 -19.17 20.62 -34.62
CA TYR A 97 -17.81 20.08 -34.52
C TYR A 97 -17.80 18.56 -34.26
N GLU A 98 -18.69 18.06 -33.40
CA GLU A 98 -18.77 16.60 -33.11
C GLU A 98 -19.19 15.77 -34.32
N ARG A 99 -20.06 16.30 -35.18
CA ARG A 99 -20.51 15.62 -36.41
C ARG A 99 -19.38 15.38 -37.42
N PHE A 100 -18.36 16.25 -37.41
CA PHE A 100 -17.19 16.12 -38.28
C PHE A 100 -16.24 15.02 -37.78
N THR A 101 -16.03 14.94 -36.47
CA THR A 101 -15.15 13.97 -35.80
C THR A 101 -15.68 12.54 -35.89
N GLU A 102 -16.97 12.32 -35.68
CA GLU A 102 -17.60 10.99 -35.77
C GLU A 102 -17.45 10.39 -37.18
N LYS A 103 -17.68 11.21 -38.22
CA LYS A 103 -17.52 10.78 -39.62
C LYS A 103 -16.08 10.34 -39.94
N GLN A 104 -15.09 11.00 -39.36
CA GLN A 104 -13.67 10.67 -39.56
C GLN A 104 -13.30 9.33 -38.89
N ILE A 105 -13.84 9.05 -37.70
CA ILE A 105 -13.60 7.80 -36.97
C ILE A 105 -14.18 6.60 -37.74
N TYR A 106 -15.40 6.73 -38.28
CA TYR A 106 -16.01 5.66 -39.07
C TYR A 106 -15.23 5.33 -40.35
N GLN A 107 -14.59 6.32 -41.00
CA GLN A 107 -13.78 6.09 -42.19
C GLN A 107 -12.52 5.28 -41.89
N GLU A 108 -11.82 5.58 -40.79
CA GLU A 108 -10.62 4.84 -40.38
C GLU A 108 -10.95 3.39 -39.98
N TYR A 109 -12.09 3.18 -39.33
CA TYR A 109 -12.56 1.83 -38.96
C TYR A 109 -12.80 0.94 -40.19
N ILE A 110 -13.51 1.47 -41.20
CA ILE A 110 -13.78 0.75 -42.46
C ILE A 110 -12.48 0.40 -43.19
N LEU A 111 -11.50 1.31 -43.20
CA LEU A 111 -10.19 1.06 -43.81
C LEU A 111 -9.46 -0.10 -43.12
N CYS A 112 -9.51 -0.16 -41.79
CA CYS A 112 -8.86 -1.19 -41.00
C CYS A 112 -9.46 -2.58 -41.29
N LEU A 113 -10.79 -2.68 -41.34
CA LEU A 113 -11.49 -3.91 -41.72
C LEU A 113 -11.12 -4.37 -43.13
N LYS A 114 -11.07 -3.45 -44.09
CA LYS A 114 -10.73 -3.76 -45.48
C LYS A 114 -9.30 -4.29 -45.61
N LYS A 115 -8.34 -3.72 -44.87
CA LYS A 115 -6.96 -4.21 -44.82
C LYS A 115 -6.86 -5.60 -44.19
N HIS A 116 -7.59 -5.85 -43.11
CA HIS A 116 -7.61 -7.16 -42.48
C HIS A 116 -8.14 -8.24 -43.42
N GLN A 117 -9.22 -7.94 -44.14
CA GLN A 117 -9.79 -8.86 -45.11
C GLN A 117 -8.84 -9.19 -46.26
N LEU A 118 -8.08 -8.20 -46.75
CA LEU A 118 -7.09 -8.38 -47.82
C LEU A 118 -5.84 -9.16 -47.36
N ALA A 119 -5.53 -9.17 -46.06
CA ALA A 119 -4.44 -9.95 -45.49
C ALA A 119 -4.78 -11.43 -45.25
N LEU A 120 -6.07 -11.79 -45.36
CA LEU A 120 -6.57 -13.16 -45.20
C LEU A 120 -6.75 -13.88 -46.55
N GLU A 121 -6.51 -13.20 -47.67
CA GLU A 121 -6.53 -13.72 -49.04
C GLU A 121 -5.09 -13.97 -49.54
#